data_AF-A0A947YZA6-F1
#
_entry.id   AF-A0A947YZA6-F1
#
_cell.length_a   1.000
_cell.length_b   1.000
_cell.length_c   1.000
_cell.angle_alpha   90.00
_cell.angle_beta   90.00
_cell.angle_gamma   90.00
#
_symmetry.space_group_name_H-M   'P 1'
#
loop_
_entity.id
_entity.type
_entity.pdbx_description
1 polymer ?
#
loop_
_entity_poly.entity_id
_entity_poly.type
_entity_poly.pdbx_seq_one_letter_code
_entity_poly.pdbx_strand_id
1 'polypeptide(L)'
;MKNYIVIISLIIVGCGKDGGSKTDGTNSGETSSNSPSATGASAKTSPEVMKSPYEKKVDSALKKLGLPPVDTACKSDADCVISSTPTIEDDFCCFSCPWYPANKSWRSMMVQKCNKYNGGKFAGCPKLNCRIPGTAKCENSKCIQIRKTGTEY
;
A
#
# COMPACT_ATOMS: atom_id res chain seq x y z
N MET A 1 37.19 -33.28 -25.58
CA MET A 1 36.24 -33.14 -24.46
C MET A 1 36.83 -32.09 -23.52
N LYS A 2 36.15 -30.95 -23.33
CA LYS A 2 36.66 -29.82 -22.52
C LYS A 2 35.93 -29.82 -21.18
N ASN A 3 36.64 -30.12 -20.10
CA ASN A 3 36.12 -30.09 -18.74
C ASN A 3 36.17 -28.65 -18.22
N TYR A 4 35.00 -28.07 -17.93
CA TYR A 4 34.90 -26.77 -17.25
C TYR A 4 34.74 -27.03 -15.75
N ILE A 5 35.72 -26.58 -14.96
CA ILE A 5 35.64 -26.56 -13.51
C ILE A 5 34.84 -25.31 -13.12
N VAL A 6 33.65 -25.49 -12.56
CA VAL A 6 32.82 -24.42 -12.01
C VAL A 6 33.18 -24.25 -10.54
N ILE A 7 33.81 -23.11 -10.21
CA ILE A 7 34.07 -22.72 -8.82
C ILE A 7 32.82 -22.01 -8.30
N ILE A 8 32.10 -22.66 -7.39
CA ILE A 8 30.95 -22.08 -6.68
C ILE A 8 31.48 -21.33 -5.46
N SER A 9 31.52 -20.01 -5.54
CA SER A 9 31.79 -19.15 -4.38
C SER A 9 30.53 -19.04 -3.53
N LEU A 10 30.49 -19.80 -2.43
CA LEU A 10 29.52 -19.64 -1.34
C LEU A 10 29.86 -18.36 -0.56
N ILE A 11 29.06 -17.30 -0.73
CA ILE A 11 29.10 -16.14 0.16
C ILE A 11 28.07 -16.39 1.28
N ILE A 12 28.57 -16.76 2.46
CA ILE A 12 27.81 -16.81 3.71
C ILE A 12 27.81 -15.39 4.29
N VAL A 13 26.70 -14.64 4.15
CA VAL A 13 26.50 -13.40 4.91
C VAL A 13 25.75 -13.75 6.19
N GLY A 14 26.46 -13.60 7.32
CA GLY A 14 26.05 -14.01 8.65
C GLY A 14 24.94 -13.19 9.28
N CYS A 15 24.25 -13.85 10.21
CA CYS A 15 23.33 -13.29 11.18
C CYS A 15 24.08 -12.51 12.29
N GLY A 16 23.63 -11.28 12.60
CA GLY A 16 23.75 -10.65 13.92
C GLY A 16 22.35 -10.16 14.29
N LYS A 17 21.66 -10.53 15.37
CA LYS A 17 21.94 -10.80 16.80
C LYS A 17 22.17 -9.56 17.67
N ASP A 18 21.21 -9.38 18.58
CA ASP A 18 21.21 -8.70 19.89
C ASP A 18 20.77 -7.21 20.03
N GLY A 19 19.96 -6.99 21.08
CA GLY A 19 19.65 -5.70 21.74
C GLY A 19 18.22 -5.20 21.49
N GLY A 20 17.20 -5.37 22.34
CA GLY A 20 17.20 -5.40 23.81
C GLY A 20 17.13 -3.97 24.36
N SER A 21 15.93 -3.40 24.51
CA SER A 21 15.69 -2.30 25.46
C SER A 21 14.23 -2.26 25.92
N LYS A 22 14.03 -2.63 27.18
CA LYS A 22 12.89 -2.29 28.03
C LYS A 22 12.96 -0.80 28.38
N THR A 23 11.83 -0.10 28.33
CA THR A 23 11.59 1.06 29.18
C THR A 23 10.17 0.96 29.74
N ASP A 24 10.12 0.53 31.01
CA ASP A 24 9.04 0.82 31.93
C ASP A 24 8.93 2.34 32.12
N GLY A 25 7.71 2.86 32.14
CA GLY A 25 7.44 4.29 32.24
C GLY A 25 6.01 4.57 32.67
N THR A 26 5.70 4.24 33.92
CA THR A 26 4.55 4.73 34.67
C THR A 26 4.55 6.26 34.68
N ASN A 27 3.44 6.88 34.31
CA ASN A 27 3.11 8.20 34.84
C ASN A 27 1.58 8.35 34.98
N SER A 28 1.15 8.28 36.23
CA SER A 28 -0.17 8.72 36.68
C SER A 28 -0.20 10.24 36.66
N GLY A 29 -1.06 10.81 35.82
CA GLY A 29 -1.37 12.24 35.81
C GLY A 29 -2.87 12.43 35.84
N GLU A 30 -3.43 12.55 37.05
CA GLU A 30 -4.75 13.13 37.25
C GLU A 30 -4.74 14.57 36.75
N THR A 31 -5.70 14.92 35.90
CA THR A 31 -6.18 16.30 35.80
C THR A 31 -7.68 16.26 35.54
N SER A 32 -8.42 16.50 36.59
CA SER A 32 -9.84 16.83 36.58
C SER A 32 -10.01 18.26 36.07
N SER A 33 -10.88 18.48 35.07
CA SER A 33 -11.52 19.77 34.83
C SER A 33 -12.74 19.60 33.92
N ASN A 34 -13.90 19.85 34.51
CA ASN A 34 -15.20 20.00 33.88
C ASN A 34 -15.20 21.08 32.79
N SER A 35 -15.88 20.83 31.68
CA SER A 35 -16.50 21.88 30.84
C SER A 35 -17.50 21.29 29.83
N PRO A 36 -18.45 22.11 29.34
CA PRO A 36 -19.87 21.78 29.35
C PRO A 36 -20.40 21.08 28.10
N SER A 37 -21.50 20.35 28.31
CA SER A 37 -22.48 20.00 27.28
C SER A 37 -22.96 21.23 26.53
N ALA A 38 -22.74 21.25 25.22
CA ALA A 38 -23.55 21.99 24.27
C ALA A 38 -23.92 21.03 23.13
N THR A 39 -25.14 20.51 23.25
CA THR A 39 -25.86 19.79 22.20
C THR A 39 -25.99 20.70 20.97
N GLY A 40 -25.14 20.45 19.97
CA GLY A 40 -25.23 21.05 18.65
C GLY A 40 -25.22 19.95 17.61
N ALA A 41 -26.38 19.32 17.41
CA ALA A 41 -26.61 18.39 16.31
C ALA A 41 -26.57 19.17 14.98
N SER A 42 -25.36 19.38 14.46
CA SER A 42 -25.18 19.65 13.03
C SER A 42 -24.97 18.31 12.35
N ALA A 43 -26.07 17.66 11.98
CA ALA A 43 -26.09 16.64 10.96
C ALA A 43 -25.67 17.31 9.64
N LYS A 44 -24.35 17.48 9.48
CA LYS A 44 -23.75 17.84 8.20
C LYS A 44 -23.80 16.57 7.39
N THR A 45 -24.89 16.40 6.64
CA THR A 45 -25.01 15.44 5.56
C THR A 45 -23.78 15.65 4.68
N SER A 46 -22.76 14.81 4.90
CA SER A 46 -21.57 14.78 4.08
C SER A 46 -22.08 14.62 2.66
N PRO A 47 -21.70 15.51 1.71
CA PRO A 47 -22.14 15.34 0.34
C PRO A 47 -21.78 13.91 -0.05
N GLU A 48 -22.78 13.13 -0.48
CA GLU A 48 -22.53 11.88 -1.19
C GLU A 48 -21.77 12.28 -2.46
N VAL A 49 -20.44 12.40 -2.32
CA VAL A 49 -19.53 12.42 -3.44
C VAL A 49 -19.86 11.13 -4.15
N MET A 50 -20.56 11.25 -5.28
CA MET A 50 -20.92 10.15 -6.16
C MET A 50 -19.62 9.43 -6.51
N LYS A 51 -19.28 8.41 -5.70
CA LYS A 51 -18.09 7.60 -5.90
C LYS A 51 -18.20 7.03 -7.29
N SER A 52 -17.18 7.29 -8.09
CA SER A 52 -17.06 6.73 -9.43
C SER A 52 -17.28 5.21 -9.35
N PRO A 53 -17.91 4.57 -10.35
CA PRO A 53 -18.08 3.11 -10.39
C PRO A 53 -16.77 2.34 -10.11
N TYR A 54 -15.62 2.96 -10.41
CA TYR A 54 -14.30 2.43 -10.12
C TYR A 54 -13.94 2.45 -8.63
N GLU A 55 -14.25 3.54 -7.91
CA GLU A 55 -14.01 3.64 -6.46
C GLU A 55 -14.83 2.62 -5.68
N LYS A 56 -16.07 2.34 -6.12
CA LYS A 56 -16.92 1.29 -5.51
C LYS A 56 -16.32 -0.12 -5.67
N LYS A 57 -15.69 -0.41 -6.82
CA LYS A 57 -15.02 -1.71 -7.05
C LYS A 57 -13.77 -1.86 -6.20
N VAL A 58 -12.99 -0.78 -6.04
CA VAL A 58 -11.82 -0.74 -5.16
C VAL A 58 -12.23 -1.06 -3.71
N ASP A 59 -13.21 -0.34 -3.16
CA ASP A 59 -13.69 -0.55 -1.79
C ASP A 59 -14.13 -2.00 -1.53
N SER A 60 -14.81 -2.62 -2.50
CA SER A 60 -15.31 -3.99 -2.36
C SER A 60 -14.19 -5.03 -2.31
N ALA A 61 -13.15 -4.89 -3.14
CA ALA A 61 -12.00 -5.79 -3.12
C ALA A 61 -11.11 -5.57 -1.89
N LEU A 62 -10.91 -4.31 -1.49
CA LEU A 62 -10.19 -3.98 -0.25
C LEU A 62 -10.89 -4.63 0.96
N LYS A 63 -12.21 -4.53 1.05
CA LYS A 63 -13.00 -5.16 2.12
C LYS A 63 -12.86 -6.68 2.12
N LYS A 64 -12.95 -7.34 0.97
CA LYS A 64 -12.78 -8.81 0.85
C LYS A 64 -11.38 -9.27 1.30
N LEU A 65 -10.35 -8.50 0.98
CA LEU A 65 -8.97 -8.79 1.41
C LEU A 65 -8.67 -8.32 2.84
N GLY A 66 -9.63 -7.67 3.52
CA GLY A 66 -9.44 -7.04 4.82
C GLY A 66 -8.32 -6.01 4.81
N LEU A 67 -8.17 -5.27 3.70
CA LEU A 67 -7.19 -4.21 3.56
C LEU A 67 -7.73 -2.90 4.14
N PRO A 68 -6.88 -2.10 4.80
CA PRO A 68 -7.25 -0.74 5.18
C PRO A 68 -7.45 0.12 3.92
N PRO A 69 -8.09 1.30 4.05
CA PRO A 69 -8.12 2.30 2.98
C PRO A 69 -6.73 2.59 2.42
N VAL A 70 -6.67 3.04 1.17
CA VAL A 70 -5.40 3.40 0.52
C VAL A 70 -4.67 4.45 1.35
N ASP A 71 -3.47 4.10 1.80
CA ASP A 71 -2.59 5.06 2.47
C ASP A 71 -1.81 5.85 1.43
N THR A 72 -1.87 7.17 1.54
CA THR A 72 -1.12 8.09 0.69
C THR A 72 -0.13 8.91 1.51
N ALA A 73 0.00 8.72 2.82
CA ALA A 73 0.94 9.47 3.62
C ALA A 73 2.40 9.15 3.22
N CYS A 74 3.28 10.14 3.27
CA CYS A 74 4.71 9.95 2.96
C CYS A 74 5.59 10.94 3.71
N LYS A 75 6.88 10.59 3.86
CA LYS A 75 7.92 11.49 4.38
C LYS A 75 8.91 11.90 3.28
N SER A 76 9.05 11.06 2.26
CA SER A 76 9.98 11.26 1.14
C SER A 76 9.43 10.63 -0.14
N ASP A 77 9.99 11.00 -1.29
CA ASP A 77 9.62 10.41 -2.59
C ASP A 77 9.84 8.89 -2.64
N ALA A 78 10.79 8.37 -1.87
CA ALA A 78 11.09 6.94 -1.77
C ALA A 78 9.95 6.13 -1.10
N ASP A 79 9.08 6.79 -0.34
CA ASP A 79 7.90 6.17 0.27
C ASP A 79 6.74 6.04 -0.72
N CYS A 80 6.80 6.70 -1.88
CA CYS A 80 5.69 6.77 -2.83
C CYS A 80 5.89 5.85 -4.03
N VAL A 81 4.81 5.18 -4.42
CA VAL A 81 4.77 4.28 -5.58
C VAL A 81 3.45 4.43 -6.32
N ILE A 82 3.44 4.17 -7.63
CA ILE A 82 2.16 3.93 -8.33
C ILE A 82 1.73 2.48 -8.05
N SER A 83 0.49 2.35 -7.56
CA SER A 83 -0.12 1.09 -7.19
C SER A 83 -1.29 0.75 -8.12
N SER A 84 -1.68 -0.52 -8.04
CA SER A 84 -2.80 -1.12 -8.76
C SER A 84 -3.93 -1.44 -7.80
N THR A 85 -5.15 -1.48 -8.29
CA THR A 85 -6.29 -1.90 -7.47
C THR A 85 -6.30 -3.42 -7.43
N PRO A 86 -6.41 -4.06 -6.25
CA PRO A 86 -6.62 -5.49 -6.20
C PRO A 86 -8.04 -5.80 -6.67
N THR A 87 -8.21 -6.84 -7.48
CA THR A 87 -9.51 -7.36 -7.92
C THR A 87 -9.56 -8.85 -7.62
N ILE A 88 -10.74 -9.39 -7.35
CA ILE A 88 -10.94 -10.85 -7.25
C ILE A 88 -11.60 -11.30 -8.56
N GLU A 89 -10.88 -12.06 -9.37
CA GLU A 89 -11.35 -12.64 -10.63
C GLU A 89 -11.13 -14.15 -10.61
N ASP A 90 -12.18 -14.93 -10.87
CA ASP A 90 -12.14 -16.40 -10.88
C ASP A 90 -11.50 -17.02 -9.62
N ASP A 91 -11.76 -16.43 -8.45
CA ASP A 91 -11.15 -16.81 -7.16
C ASP A 91 -9.63 -16.59 -7.06
N PHE A 92 -9.09 -15.72 -7.90
CA PHE A 92 -7.73 -15.18 -7.80
C PHE A 92 -7.77 -13.72 -7.44
N CYS A 93 -6.92 -13.32 -6.50
CA CYS A 93 -6.55 -11.94 -6.30
C CYS A 93 -5.57 -11.51 -7.39
N CYS A 94 -6.03 -10.58 -8.22
CA CYS A 94 -5.31 -10.00 -9.34
C CYS A 94 -5.09 -8.51 -9.14
N PHE A 95 -4.19 -7.94 -9.92
CA PHE A 95 -3.94 -6.50 -9.92
C PHE A 95 -4.39 -5.89 -11.23
N SER A 96 -5.16 -4.81 -11.16
CA SER A 96 -5.48 -4.00 -12.33
C SER A 96 -4.26 -3.21 -12.82
N CYS A 97 -4.42 -2.47 -13.93
CA CYS A 97 -3.36 -1.57 -14.37
C CYS A 97 -3.01 -0.54 -13.29
N PRO A 98 -1.73 -0.23 -13.07
CA PRO A 98 -1.30 0.74 -12.07
C PRO A 98 -1.78 2.15 -12.45
N TRP A 99 -2.47 2.85 -11.55
CA TRP A 99 -3.10 4.14 -11.90
C TRP A 99 -3.14 5.19 -10.78
N TYR A 100 -2.92 4.81 -9.52
CA TYR A 100 -3.00 5.74 -8.38
C TYR A 100 -1.72 5.73 -7.52
N PRO A 101 -1.35 6.87 -6.91
CA PRO A 101 -0.22 6.94 -6.00
C PRO A 101 -0.60 6.37 -4.62
N ALA A 102 0.32 5.66 -3.97
CA ALA A 102 0.15 5.11 -2.64
C ALA A 102 1.48 5.04 -1.88
N ASN A 103 1.38 4.90 -0.56
CA ASN A 103 2.51 4.59 0.30
C ASN A 103 3.03 3.16 0.00
N LYS A 104 4.34 3.01 -0.09
CA LYS A 104 5.04 1.76 -0.42
C LYS A 104 4.77 0.65 0.60
N SER A 105 4.67 0.98 1.88
CA SER A 105 4.36 0.02 2.95
C SER A 105 2.94 -0.51 2.81
N TRP A 106 1.97 0.36 2.48
CA TRP A 106 0.60 -0.05 2.18
C TRP A 106 0.53 -0.96 0.95
N ARG A 107 1.23 -0.60 -0.14
CA ARG A 107 1.31 -1.46 -1.34
C ARG A 107 1.90 -2.83 -1.00
N SER A 108 2.95 -2.87 -0.17
CA SER A 108 3.60 -4.12 0.23
C SER A 108 2.64 -5.01 1.04
N MET A 109 1.87 -4.43 1.96
CA MET A 109 0.82 -5.14 2.69
C MET A 109 -0.26 -5.70 1.76
N MET A 110 -0.74 -4.88 0.81
CA MET A 110 -1.69 -5.31 -0.21
C MET A 110 -1.18 -6.52 -1.00
N VAL A 111 0.06 -6.47 -1.48
CA VAL A 111 0.68 -7.57 -2.23
C VAL A 111 0.78 -8.83 -1.38
N GLN A 112 1.19 -8.73 -0.12
CA GLN A 112 1.26 -9.89 0.78
C GLN A 112 -0.11 -10.53 1.00
N LYS A 113 -1.17 -9.73 1.21
CA LYS A 113 -2.54 -10.25 1.38
C LYS A 113 -3.04 -10.93 0.12
N CYS A 114 -2.78 -10.34 -1.05
CA CYS A 114 -3.15 -10.92 -2.33
C CYS A 114 -2.43 -12.26 -2.59
N ASN A 115 -1.11 -12.31 -2.33
CA ASN A 115 -0.33 -13.54 -2.45
C ASN A 115 -0.82 -14.63 -1.48
N LYS A 116 -1.18 -14.24 -0.25
CA LYS A 116 -1.77 -15.15 0.74
C LYS A 116 -3.14 -15.66 0.28
N TYR A 117 -3.99 -14.80 -0.27
CA TYR A 117 -5.29 -15.18 -0.83
C TYR A 117 -5.13 -16.21 -1.94
N ASN A 118 -4.18 -16.01 -2.85
CA ASN A 118 -3.94 -16.92 -3.97
C ASN A 118 -3.36 -18.27 -3.55
N GLY A 119 -2.87 -18.42 -2.32
CA GLY A 119 -2.31 -19.67 -1.82
C GLY A 119 -1.14 -20.20 -2.67
N GLY A 120 -0.36 -19.30 -3.29
CA GLY A 120 0.75 -19.67 -4.18
C GLY A 120 0.33 -20.10 -5.60
N LYS A 121 -0.95 -19.96 -5.96
CA LYS A 121 -1.42 -20.18 -7.34
C LYS A 121 -1.15 -18.93 -8.19
N PHE A 122 -0.62 -19.10 -9.39
CA PHE A 122 -0.27 -17.99 -10.30
C PHE A 122 -1.04 -18.00 -11.64
N ALA A 123 -1.77 -19.07 -11.93
CA ALA A 123 -2.50 -19.23 -13.19
C ALA A 123 -3.97 -18.85 -13.00
N GLY A 124 -4.31 -17.58 -13.23
CA GLY A 124 -5.69 -17.11 -13.14
C GLY A 124 -5.91 -15.65 -13.50
N CYS A 125 -4.88 -14.80 -13.37
CA CYS A 125 -5.04 -13.39 -13.69
C CYS A 125 -4.97 -13.11 -15.19
N PRO A 126 -5.89 -12.29 -15.74
CA PRO A 126 -5.83 -11.90 -17.14
C PRO A 126 -4.56 -11.08 -17.43
N LYS A 127 -4.02 -11.25 -18.64
CA LYS A 127 -2.96 -10.36 -19.14
C LYS A 127 -3.56 -9.00 -19.43
N LEU A 128 -3.04 -7.96 -18.79
CA LEU A 128 -3.48 -6.58 -18.99
C LEU A 128 -2.48 -5.82 -19.85
N ASN A 129 -2.97 -5.16 -20.90
CA ASN A 129 -2.18 -4.21 -21.70
C ASN A 129 -2.29 -2.83 -21.08
N CYS A 130 -1.39 -2.53 -20.15
CA CYS A 130 -1.40 -1.26 -19.41
C CYS A 130 -0.57 -0.18 -20.11
N ARG A 131 -1.08 1.05 -20.13
CA ARG A 131 -0.26 2.22 -20.45
C ARG A 131 0.82 2.39 -19.37
N ILE A 132 2.01 2.85 -19.76
CA ILE A 132 3.10 3.14 -18.82
C ILE A 132 2.60 4.14 -17.76
N PRO A 133 2.56 3.77 -16.47
CA PRO A 133 2.12 4.69 -15.44
C PRO A 133 3.12 5.84 -15.29
N GLY A 134 2.63 6.97 -14.79
CA GLY A 134 3.51 8.04 -14.29
C GLY A 134 4.40 7.57 -13.14
N THR A 135 5.16 8.49 -12.55
CA THR A 135 5.87 8.25 -11.29
C THR A 135 5.05 8.78 -10.12
N ALA A 136 5.42 8.44 -8.89
CA ALA A 136 4.85 9.05 -7.70
C ALA A 136 5.94 9.86 -6.97
N LYS A 137 5.55 10.96 -6.33
CA LYS A 137 6.41 11.71 -5.40
C LYS A 137 5.66 12.06 -4.13
N CYS A 138 6.39 12.45 -3.10
CA CYS A 138 5.85 12.98 -1.88
C CYS A 138 5.71 14.51 -1.98
N GLU A 139 4.49 15.00 -1.86
CA GLU A 139 4.20 16.43 -1.86
C GLU A 139 3.20 16.73 -0.74
N ASN A 140 3.52 17.69 0.14
CA ASN A 140 2.69 18.04 1.30
C ASN A 140 2.32 16.81 2.16
N SER A 141 3.32 15.95 2.42
CA SER A 141 3.17 14.68 3.16
C SER A 141 2.18 13.69 2.54
N LYS A 142 1.87 13.83 1.24
CA LYS A 142 1.00 12.95 0.47
C LYS A 142 1.66 12.48 -0.82
N CYS A 143 1.47 11.21 -1.14
CA CYS A 143 1.87 10.64 -2.41
C CYS A 143 0.96 11.15 -3.52
N ILE A 144 1.56 11.81 -4.50
CA ILE A 144 0.86 12.27 -5.69
C ILE A 144 1.48 11.65 -6.94
N GLN A 145 0.67 11.50 -7.99
CA GLN A 145 1.15 11.00 -9.27
C GLN A 145 1.72 12.17 -10.10
N ILE A 146 2.93 12.01 -10.60
CA ILE A 146 3.50 12.90 -11.61
C ILE A 146 3.40 12.21 -12.96
N ARG A 147 2.77 12.87 -13.92
CA ARG A 147 2.88 12.45 -15.32
C ARG A 147 4.30 12.74 -15.77
N LYS A 148 4.94 11.78 -16.45
CA LYS A 148 6.12 12.11 -17.24
C LYS A 148 5.66 13.10 -18.32
N THR A 149 5.84 14.39 -18.07
CA THR A 149 5.78 15.41 -19.12
C THR A 149 6.90 15.05 -20.07
N GLY A 150 6.54 14.73 -21.32
CA GLY A 150 7.40 14.05 -22.27
C GLY A 150 8.79 14.66 -22.33
N THR A 151 9.81 13.81 -22.26
CA THR A 151 11.05 14.10 -22.97
C THR A 151 10.69 13.96 -24.44
N GLU A 152 10.85 15.06 -25.15
CA GLU A 152 10.82 15.17 -26.60
C GLU A 152 11.57 13.97 -27.21
N TYR A 153 10.89 13.27 -28.13
CA TYR A 153 11.55 12.37 -29.08
C TYR A 153 12.03 13.20 -30.26
#